data_AF-A4I9R4-F1
#
_entry.id   AF-A4I9R4-F1
#
_cell.length_a   1.000
_cell.length_b   1.000
_cell.length_c   1.000
_cell.angle_alpha   90.00
_cell.angle_beta   90.00
_cell.angle_gamma   90.00
#
_symmetry.space_group_name_H-M   'P 1'
#
loop_
_entity.id
_entity.type
_entity.pdbx_description
1 polymer ?
#
loop_
_entity_poly.entity_id
_entity_poly.type
_entity_poly.pdbx_seq_one_letter_code
_entity_poly.pdbx_strand_id
1 'polypeptide(L)'
;MGCISGIIFGILQFVALLFIAVGTPLAMYMPLNDNALHIHNGYCISLWGIRDRCLILLYSVSPNDVWAECNGRVGRFKTAQVCAIAGAVILAASMLGSFLDACCCYCIKYVCVLLNLLAAALLAVSWGCMLDCYVHNQGSHIVGNVDVCTQMRNFTGVDNAHPEGMQLGAGFALLIAAFVISFVNIFVMFIPC
;
A
#
# COMPACT_ATOMS: atom_id res chain seq x y z
N MET A 1 -21.55 -5.31 27.44
CA MET A 1 -20.29 -5.31 28.24
C MET A 1 -19.11 -5.78 27.37
N GLY A 2 -18.91 -5.13 26.22
CA GLY A 2 -17.82 -5.37 25.26
C GLY A 2 -17.02 -4.09 24.96
N CYS A 3 -17.20 -3.05 25.78
CA CYS A 3 -17.03 -1.68 25.34
C CYS A 3 -15.56 -1.29 25.14
N ILE A 4 -14.66 -1.75 26.02
CA ILE A 4 -13.24 -1.37 25.94
C ILE A 4 -12.59 -2.00 24.70
N SER A 5 -12.78 -3.30 24.47
CA SER A 5 -12.24 -3.99 23.29
C SER A 5 -12.76 -3.37 21.99
N GLY A 6 -14.06 -3.07 21.93
CA GLY A 6 -14.68 -2.43 20.76
C GLY A 6 -14.15 -1.02 20.50
N ILE A 7 -13.92 -0.22 21.55
CA ILE A 7 -13.34 1.14 21.42
C ILE A 7 -11.88 1.06 20.93
N ILE A 8 -11.05 0.21 21.54
CA ILE A 8 -9.64 0.05 21.14
C ILE A 8 -9.57 -0.43 19.69
N PHE A 9 -10.37 -1.44 19.34
CA PHE A 9 -10.50 -1.94 17.98
C PHE A 9 -10.90 -0.83 17.01
N GLY A 10 -11.92 -0.03 17.33
CA GLY A 10 -12.39 1.07 16.48
C GLY A 10 -11.32 2.13 16.23
N ILE A 11 -10.55 2.50 17.27
CA ILE A 11 -9.43 3.47 17.16
C ILE A 11 -8.34 2.91 16.24
N LEU A 12 -7.90 1.68 16.48
CA LEU A 12 -6.88 1.03 15.65
C LEU A 12 -7.35 0.89 14.20
N GLN A 13 -8.61 0.52 14.00
CA GLN A 13 -9.22 0.41 12.68
C GLN A 13 -9.22 1.73 11.92
N PHE A 14 -9.55 2.83 12.62
CA PHE A 14 -9.49 4.17 12.06
C PHE A 14 -8.06 4.55 11.65
N VAL A 15 -7.06 4.24 12.49
CA VAL A 15 -5.64 4.49 12.16
C VAL A 15 -5.21 3.67 10.94
N ALA A 16 -5.60 2.39 10.85
CA ALA A 16 -5.30 1.55 9.68
C ALA A 16 -5.92 2.10 8.39
N LEU A 17 -7.17 2.58 8.46
CA LEU A 17 -7.84 3.22 7.34
C LEU A 17 -7.14 4.51 6.91
N LEU A 18 -6.72 5.35 7.85
CA LEU A 18 -5.92 6.55 7.54
C LEU A 18 -4.61 6.19 6.86
N PHE A 19 -3.91 5.15 7.34
CA PHE A 19 -2.66 4.70 6.74
C PHE A 19 -2.85 4.16 5.32
N ILE A 20 -3.94 3.47 5.01
CA ILE A 20 -4.22 3.05 3.63
C ILE A 20 -4.64 4.23 2.77
N ALA A 21 -5.53 5.09 3.26
CA ALA A 21 -6.03 6.25 2.53
C ALA A 21 -4.92 7.24 2.18
N VAL A 22 -3.96 7.44 3.09
CA VAL A 22 -2.79 8.32 2.88
C VAL A 22 -1.65 7.55 2.19
N GLY A 23 -1.43 6.28 2.52
CA GLY A 23 -0.36 5.47 1.97
C GLY A 23 -0.54 5.11 0.50
N THR A 24 -1.76 4.81 0.06
CA THR A 24 -2.05 4.45 -1.34
C THR A 24 -1.73 5.55 -2.36
N PRO A 25 -2.03 6.85 -2.13
CA PRO A 25 -1.60 7.92 -3.02
C PRO A 25 -0.13 8.33 -2.83
N LEU A 26 0.51 7.95 -1.72
CA LEU A 26 1.92 8.24 -1.48
C LEU A 26 2.85 7.35 -2.30
N ALA A 27 4.12 7.77 -2.38
CA ALA A 27 5.15 7.06 -3.11
C ALA A 27 5.43 5.67 -2.49
N MET A 28 5.32 4.64 -3.31
CA MET A 28 5.71 3.26 -2.98
C MET A 28 7.21 3.08 -3.17
N TYR A 29 7.78 3.77 -4.15
CA TYR A 29 9.22 3.84 -4.38
C TYR A 29 9.66 5.29 -4.49
N MET A 30 10.81 5.59 -3.89
CA MET A 30 11.45 6.89 -3.85
C MET A 30 12.92 6.75 -4.26
N PRO A 31 13.55 7.74 -4.91
CA PRO A 31 14.99 7.70 -5.18
C PRO A 31 15.84 7.52 -3.92
N LEU A 32 16.93 6.75 -4.03
CA LEU A 32 17.81 6.43 -2.89
C LEU A 32 18.54 7.66 -2.35
N ASN A 33 18.91 8.59 -3.22
CA ASN A 33 19.80 9.72 -2.89
C ASN A 33 19.10 11.08 -2.78
N ASP A 34 17.77 11.11 -2.73
CA ASP A 34 17.07 12.36 -2.42
C ASP A 34 17.20 12.62 -0.91
N ASN A 35 18.29 13.31 -0.54
CA ASN A 35 18.28 14.18 0.64
C ASN A 35 16.97 14.97 0.59
N ALA A 36 16.25 15.09 1.71
CA ALA A 36 14.90 15.68 1.75
C ALA A 36 14.76 17.07 1.07
N LEU A 37 15.87 17.74 0.80
CA LEU A 37 15.98 18.96 0.01
C LEU A 37 15.70 18.80 -1.51
N HIS A 38 15.95 17.61 -2.10
CA HIS A 38 15.85 17.35 -3.55
C HIS A 38 14.54 16.69 -3.99
N ILE A 39 13.60 16.46 -3.07
CA ILE A 39 12.23 15.97 -3.33
C ILE A 39 11.51 16.81 -4.41
N HIS A 40 11.98 18.04 -4.65
CA HIS A 40 11.47 18.92 -5.70
C HIS A 40 11.78 18.49 -7.14
N ASN A 41 12.85 17.73 -7.39
CA ASN A 41 13.30 17.37 -8.74
C ASN A 41 13.35 15.85 -8.99
N GLY A 42 13.12 15.03 -7.96
CA GLY A 42 12.98 13.59 -8.11
C GLY A 42 11.56 13.19 -8.50
N TYR A 43 11.46 12.21 -9.41
CA TYR A 43 10.18 11.59 -9.70
C TYR A 43 9.94 10.45 -8.70
N CYS A 44 8.70 10.30 -8.25
CA CYS A 44 8.28 9.24 -7.34
C CYS A 44 7.35 8.27 -8.05
N ILE A 45 7.40 7.00 -7.66
CA ILE A 45 6.47 5.99 -8.17
C ILE A 45 5.47 5.67 -7.07
N SER A 46 4.21 6.03 -7.28
CA SER A 46 3.11 5.59 -6.42
C SER A 46 2.44 4.35 -6.99
N LEU A 47 1.47 3.81 -6.25
CA LEU A 47 0.64 2.70 -6.74
C LEU A 47 -0.10 3.06 -8.04
N TRP A 48 -0.35 4.35 -8.28
CA TRP A 48 -1.21 4.88 -9.34
C TRP A 48 -0.46 5.41 -10.56
N GLY A 49 0.86 5.59 -10.47
CA GLY A 49 1.65 6.16 -11.56
C GLY A 49 2.95 6.78 -11.12
N ILE A 50 3.68 7.27 -12.12
CA ILE A 50 4.88 8.06 -11.92
C ILE A 50 4.48 9.53 -11.77
N ARG A 51 5.10 10.21 -10.80
CA ARG A 51 4.93 11.63 -10.55
C ARG A 51 6.24 12.33 -10.78
N ASP A 52 6.27 13.36 -11.60
CA ASP A 52 7.48 14.15 -11.87
C ASP A 52 8.06 14.82 -10.61
N ARG A 53 7.20 15.09 -9.63
CA ARG A 53 7.59 15.59 -8.31
C ARG A 53 6.81 14.84 -7.25
N CYS A 54 7.51 14.31 -6.26
CA CYS A 54 6.88 13.56 -5.17
C CYS A 54 5.82 14.37 -4.39
N LEU A 55 5.95 15.70 -4.36
CA LEU A 55 5.03 16.63 -3.68
C LEU A 55 3.83 17.07 -4.53
N ILE A 56 3.85 16.89 -5.85
CA ILE A 56 2.76 17.31 -6.73
C ILE A 56 1.79 16.15 -6.94
N LEU A 57 0.48 16.43 -6.92
CA LEU A 57 -0.57 15.42 -7.04
C LEU A 57 -0.81 14.95 -8.49
N LEU A 58 -0.20 15.60 -9.47
CA LEU A 58 -0.31 15.25 -10.88
C LEU A 58 0.58 14.06 -11.22
N TYR A 59 -0.02 13.10 -11.91
CA TYR A 59 0.66 11.96 -12.52
C TYR A 59 1.09 12.35 -13.92
N SER A 60 2.36 12.17 -14.24
CA SER A 60 2.85 12.39 -15.60
C SER A 60 2.56 11.20 -16.48
N VAL A 61 2.73 9.99 -15.94
CA VAL A 61 2.57 8.76 -16.71
C VAL A 61 1.91 7.68 -15.85
N SER A 62 0.96 6.95 -16.44
CA SER A 62 0.32 5.82 -15.76
C SER A 62 1.24 4.59 -15.78
N PRO A 63 1.11 3.65 -14.82
CA PRO A 63 1.91 2.43 -14.82
C PRO A 63 1.75 1.59 -16.08
N ASN A 64 0.58 1.68 -16.71
CA ASN A 64 0.28 0.96 -17.94
C ASN A 64 1.13 1.48 -19.11
N ASP A 65 1.38 2.79 -19.17
CA ASP A 65 2.11 3.38 -20.29
C ASP A 65 3.63 3.15 -20.16
N VAL A 66 4.16 3.13 -18.93
CA VAL A 66 5.60 2.92 -18.69
C VAL A 66 5.99 1.44 -18.80
N TRP A 67 5.14 0.55 -18.27
CA TRP A 67 5.48 -0.87 -18.11
C TRP A 67 4.63 -1.80 -18.97
N ALA A 68 3.98 -1.29 -20.03
CA ALA A 68 3.18 -2.09 -20.96
C ALA A 68 3.92 -3.37 -21.42
N GLU A 69 5.21 -3.23 -21.72
CA GLU A 69 6.07 -4.30 -22.24
C GLU A 69 6.67 -5.19 -21.14
N CYS A 70 6.50 -4.84 -19.85
CA CYS A 70 6.99 -5.64 -18.74
C CYS A 70 5.94 -6.67 -18.32
N ASN A 71 6.03 -7.87 -18.89
CA ASN A 71 5.15 -8.98 -18.58
C ASN A 71 5.05 -9.22 -17.05
N GLY A 72 3.84 -9.05 -16.53
CA GLY A 72 3.51 -9.28 -15.12
C GLY A 72 3.69 -8.08 -14.19
N ARG A 73 4.42 -7.01 -14.56
CA ARG A 73 4.55 -5.83 -13.69
C ARG A 73 3.24 -5.06 -13.60
N VAL A 74 2.62 -4.76 -14.75
CA VAL A 74 1.32 -4.07 -14.81
C VAL A 74 0.25 -4.84 -14.04
N GLY A 75 0.23 -6.17 -14.20
CA GLY A 75 -0.67 -7.06 -13.47
C GLY A 75 -0.50 -6.91 -11.95
N ARG A 76 0.73 -6.88 -11.44
CA ARG A 76 1.01 -6.69 -10.01
C ARG A 76 0.60 -5.32 -9.49
N PHE A 77 0.85 -4.26 -10.25
CA PHE A 77 0.37 -2.91 -9.89
C PHE A 77 -1.15 -2.86 -9.80
N LYS A 78 -1.84 -3.40 -10.81
CA LYS A 78 -3.30 -3.47 -10.82
C LYS A 78 -3.84 -4.31 -9.67
N THR A 79 -3.28 -5.49 -9.43
CA THR A 79 -3.65 -6.35 -8.29
C THR A 79 -3.45 -5.62 -6.97
N ALA A 80 -2.30 -4.94 -6.79
CA ALA A 80 -2.03 -4.20 -5.58
C ALA A 80 -3.00 -3.04 -5.34
N GLN A 81 -3.36 -2.29 -6.39
CA GLN A 81 -4.39 -1.24 -6.33
C GLN A 81 -5.74 -1.83 -5.89
N VAL A 82 -6.21 -2.87 -6.58
CA VAL A 82 -7.50 -3.50 -6.29
C VAL A 82 -7.52 -4.05 -4.86
N CYS A 83 -6.48 -4.75 -4.44
CA CYS A 83 -6.36 -5.28 -3.09
C CYS A 83 -6.30 -4.19 -2.01
N ALA A 84 -5.61 -3.08 -2.26
CA ALA A 84 -5.56 -1.96 -1.30
C ALA A 84 -6.93 -1.30 -1.14
N ILE A 85 -7.65 -1.05 -2.26
CA ILE A 85 -9.00 -0.48 -2.24
C ILE A 85 -9.98 -1.43 -1.55
N ALA A 86 -9.97 -2.71 -1.93
CA ALA A 86 -10.83 -3.73 -1.33
C ALA A 86 -10.56 -3.88 0.17
N GLY A 87 -9.27 -3.89 0.57
CA GLY A 87 -8.87 -3.87 1.97
C GLY A 87 -9.43 -2.66 2.72
N ALA A 88 -9.31 -1.45 2.17
CA ALA A 88 -9.87 -0.24 2.77
C ALA A 88 -11.39 -0.32 2.95
N VAL A 89 -12.13 -0.79 1.94
CA VAL A 89 -13.60 -0.93 2.01
C VAL A 89 -14.00 -1.94 3.10
N ILE A 90 -13.30 -3.06 3.18
CA ILE A 90 -13.56 -4.10 4.19
C ILE A 90 -13.24 -3.57 5.59
N LEU A 91 -12.14 -2.84 5.76
CA LEU A 91 -11.80 -2.24 7.04
C LEU A 91 -12.82 -1.18 7.47
N ALA A 92 -13.35 -0.39 6.53
CA ALA A 92 -14.41 0.58 6.81
C ALA A 92 -15.71 -0.11 7.23
N ALA A 93 -16.10 -1.19 6.55
CA ALA A 93 -17.25 -2.01 6.94
C ALA A 93 -17.06 -2.61 8.33
N SER A 94 -15.86 -3.09 8.65
CA SER A 94 -15.55 -3.61 9.99
C SER A 94 -15.55 -2.53 11.07
N MET A 95 -15.15 -1.29 10.74
CA MET A 95 -15.23 -0.15 11.64
C MET A 95 -16.69 0.17 11.98
N LEU A 96 -17.59 0.18 10.99
CA LEU A 96 -19.04 0.32 11.20
C LEU A 96 -19.58 -0.81 12.09
N GLY A 97 -19.10 -2.03 11.89
CA GLY A 97 -19.42 -3.17 12.76
C GLY A 97 -19.09 -2.93 14.24
N SER A 98 -17.95 -2.30 14.55
CA SER A 98 -17.58 -2.01 15.95
C SER A 98 -18.54 -1.05 16.67
N PHE A 99 -19.14 -0.10 15.94
CA PHE A 99 -20.19 0.76 16.50
C PHE A 99 -21.49 -0.01 16.77
N LEU A 100 -21.78 -1.04 15.96
CA LEU A 100 -22.95 -1.90 16.15
C LEU A 100 -22.75 -2.95 17.25
N ASP A 101 -21.52 -3.43 17.49
CA ASP A 101 -21.20 -4.34 18.60
C ASP A 101 -21.53 -3.69 19.96
N ALA A 102 -21.35 -2.36 20.07
CA ALA A 102 -21.78 -1.60 21.23
C ALA A 102 -23.31 -1.65 21.47
N CYS A 103 -24.10 -1.99 20.44
CA CYS A 103 -25.56 -1.92 20.42
C CYS A 103 -26.28 -3.29 20.58
N CYS A 104 -25.59 -4.37 21.00
CA CYS A 104 -26.14 -5.64 21.54
C CYS A 104 -25.97 -6.95 20.71
N CYS A 105 -25.20 -7.00 19.63
CA CYS A 105 -25.06 -8.22 18.82
C CYS A 105 -23.71 -8.93 18.96
N TYR A 106 -23.63 -9.96 19.80
CA TYR A 106 -22.41 -10.77 20.01
C TYR A 106 -21.82 -11.38 18.71
N CYS A 107 -22.68 -11.69 17.73
CA CYS A 107 -22.25 -12.26 16.45
C CYS A 107 -21.38 -11.31 15.61
N ILE A 108 -21.51 -9.99 15.82
CA ILE A 108 -20.77 -8.98 15.04
C ILE A 108 -19.27 -9.10 15.28
N LYS A 109 -18.84 -9.51 16.48
CA LYS A 109 -17.42 -9.72 16.79
C LYS A 109 -16.75 -10.70 15.83
N TYR A 110 -17.37 -11.85 15.60
CA TYR A 110 -16.84 -12.85 14.67
C TYR A 110 -16.82 -12.35 13.23
N VAL A 111 -17.84 -11.60 12.82
CA VAL A 111 -17.87 -10.96 11.50
C VAL A 111 -16.71 -9.97 11.34
N CYS A 112 -16.48 -9.10 12.34
CA CYS A 112 -15.36 -8.16 12.34
C CYS A 112 -14.00 -8.87 12.30
N VAL A 113 -13.84 -9.99 13.01
CA VAL A 113 -12.62 -10.82 12.96
C VAL A 113 -12.40 -11.37 11.55
N LEU A 114 -13.42 -11.93 10.92
CA LEU A 114 -13.33 -12.44 9.55
C LEU A 114 -13.01 -11.34 8.54
N LEU A 115 -13.65 -10.17 8.69
CA LEU A 115 -13.37 -9.01 7.84
C LEU A 115 -11.92 -8.52 8.01
N ASN A 116 -11.38 -8.47 9.24
CA ASN A 116 -9.99 -8.08 9.46
C ASN A 116 -9.01 -9.09 8.90
N LEU A 117 -9.29 -10.39 9.02
CA LEU A 117 -8.48 -11.44 8.42
C LEU A 117 -8.44 -11.30 6.89
N LEU A 118 -9.60 -11.07 6.27
CA LEU A 118 -9.71 -10.86 4.82
C LEU A 118 -8.98 -9.58 4.38
N ALA A 119 -9.14 -8.48 5.12
CA ALA A 119 -8.43 -7.24 4.85
C ALA A 119 -6.90 -7.41 5.00
N ALA A 120 -6.43 -8.09 6.05
CA ALA A 120 -5.02 -8.38 6.25
C ALA A 120 -4.45 -9.21 5.09
N ALA A 121 -5.18 -10.22 4.61
CA ALA A 121 -4.78 -11.00 3.45
C ALA A 121 -4.68 -10.14 2.17
N LEU A 122 -5.65 -9.26 1.92
CA LEU A 122 -5.61 -8.35 0.77
C LEU A 122 -4.45 -7.35 0.86
N LEU A 123 -4.22 -6.76 2.04
CA LEU A 123 -3.09 -5.86 2.25
C LEU A 123 -1.75 -6.58 2.08
N ALA A 124 -1.64 -7.83 2.55
CA ALA A 124 -0.48 -8.68 2.34
C ALA A 124 -0.19 -8.91 0.86
N VAL A 125 -1.23 -9.19 0.05
CA VAL A 125 -1.08 -9.28 -1.41
C VAL A 125 -0.68 -7.93 -2.00
N SER A 126 -1.26 -6.82 -1.53
CA SER A 126 -0.97 -5.48 -2.06
C SER A 126 0.50 -5.06 -1.87
N TRP A 127 1.01 -5.07 -0.63
CA TRP A 127 2.40 -4.74 -0.40
C TRP A 127 3.34 -5.85 -0.90
N GLY A 128 2.91 -7.12 -0.88
CA GLY A 128 3.68 -8.25 -1.43
C GLY A 128 3.94 -8.11 -2.92
N CYS A 129 2.95 -7.68 -3.71
CA CYS A 129 3.11 -7.36 -5.12
C CYS A 129 4.11 -6.22 -5.36
N MET A 130 4.12 -5.20 -4.49
CA MET A 130 5.11 -4.12 -4.56
C MET A 130 6.51 -4.61 -4.19
N LEU A 131 6.63 -5.40 -3.13
CA LEU A 131 7.92 -5.97 -2.74
C LEU A 131 8.48 -6.88 -3.84
N ASP A 132 7.63 -7.67 -4.51
CA ASP A 132 8.05 -8.52 -5.62
C ASP A 132 8.61 -7.70 -6.80
N CYS A 133 7.97 -6.58 -7.14
CA CYS A 133 8.51 -5.64 -8.14
C CYS A 133 9.83 -4.99 -7.69
N TYR A 134 10.03 -4.82 -6.38
CA TYR A 134 11.24 -4.23 -5.82
C TYR A 134 12.45 -5.16 -5.90
N VAL A 135 12.26 -6.45 -5.62
CA VAL A 135 13.35 -7.42 -5.47
C VAL A 135 13.57 -8.29 -6.70
N HIS A 136 12.55 -8.50 -7.54
CA HIS A 136 12.64 -9.39 -8.70
C HIS A 136 12.51 -8.62 -10.02
N ASN A 137 13.37 -8.99 -10.98
CA ASN A 137 13.28 -8.55 -12.37
C ASN A 137 12.00 -9.10 -13.03
N GLN A 138 11.33 -8.27 -13.82
CA GLN A 138 10.05 -8.61 -14.47
C GLN A 138 10.23 -8.76 -15.99
N GLY A 139 11.35 -9.36 -16.39
CA GLY A 139 11.82 -9.43 -17.77
C GLY A 139 12.90 -8.39 -18.06
N SER A 140 13.08 -8.08 -19.35
CA SER A 140 14.02 -7.07 -19.84
C SER A 140 13.36 -6.35 -21.00
N HIS A 141 13.22 -5.03 -20.90
CA HIS A 141 12.77 -4.18 -21.99
C HIS A 141 13.52 -2.86 -21.94
N ILE A 142 14.28 -2.55 -22.98
CA ILE A 142 15.15 -1.39 -23.01
C ILE A 142 14.41 -0.24 -23.67
N VAL A 143 14.20 0.85 -22.93
CA VAL A 143 13.71 2.13 -23.46
C VAL A 143 14.86 3.12 -23.38
N GLY A 144 15.34 3.57 -24.54
CA GLY A 144 16.58 4.35 -24.61
C GLY A 144 17.80 3.49 -24.17
N ASN A 145 18.40 3.85 -23.04
CA ASN A 145 19.56 3.14 -22.46
C ASN A 145 19.22 2.45 -21.11
N VAL A 146 17.94 2.31 -20.78
CA VAL A 146 17.49 1.84 -19.46
C VAL A 146 16.58 0.63 -19.62
N ASP A 147 16.88 -0.44 -18.87
CA ASP A 147 15.97 -1.57 -18.75
C ASP A 147 14.83 -1.20 -17.79
N VAL A 148 13.64 -0.94 -18.34
CA VAL A 148 12.46 -0.55 -17.56
C VAL A 148 11.85 -1.72 -16.80
N CYS A 149 12.23 -2.97 -17.09
CA CYS A 149 11.71 -4.17 -16.42
C CYS A 149 12.67 -4.73 -15.35
N THR A 150 13.82 -4.08 -15.13
CA THR A 150 14.74 -4.38 -14.02
C THR A 150 14.07 -4.21 -12.66
N GLN A 151 14.60 -4.86 -11.63
CA GLN A 151 14.14 -4.72 -10.24
C GLN A 151 14.07 -3.24 -9.84
N MET A 152 12.98 -2.81 -9.18
CA MET A 152 12.79 -1.38 -8.88
C MET A 152 13.93 -0.82 -8.01
N ARG A 153 14.57 -1.66 -7.19
CA ARG A 153 15.76 -1.27 -6.43
C ARG A 153 16.87 -0.67 -7.30
N ASN A 154 17.08 -1.19 -8.51
CA ASN A 154 18.11 -0.73 -9.44
C ASN A 154 17.56 0.16 -10.57
N PHE A 155 16.27 0.51 -10.51
CA PHE A 155 15.65 1.29 -11.57
C PHE A 155 16.14 2.74 -11.51
N THR A 156 16.84 3.17 -12.55
CA THR A 156 17.47 4.50 -12.61
C THR A 156 16.55 5.59 -13.13
N GLY A 157 15.35 5.21 -13.60
CA GLY A 157 14.45 6.10 -14.33
C GLY A 157 14.65 6.05 -15.81
N VAL A 158 13.60 6.40 -16.55
CA VAL A 158 13.62 6.41 -18.02
C VAL A 158 14.75 7.30 -18.55
N ASP A 159 15.11 8.35 -17.81
CA ASP A 159 16.16 9.32 -18.18
C ASP A 159 17.49 9.12 -17.43
N ASN A 160 17.70 8.00 -16.72
CA ASN A 160 18.86 7.77 -15.85
C ASN A 160 19.06 8.83 -14.74
N ALA A 161 18.00 9.53 -14.33
CA ALA A 161 18.08 10.59 -13.33
C ALA A 161 18.52 10.09 -11.93
N HIS A 162 18.37 8.80 -11.63
CA HIS A 162 18.67 8.21 -10.33
C HIS A 162 19.63 7.03 -10.46
N PRO A 163 20.94 7.25 -10.70
CA PRO A 163 21.90 6.17 -10.95
C PRO A 163 22.04 5.19 -9.77
N GLU A 164 21.74 5.64 -8.55
CA GLU A 164 21.77 4.83 -7.32
C GLU A 164 20.54 3.93 -7.14
N GLY A 165 19.54 4.04 -8.03
CA GLY A 165 18.30 3.30 -7.98
C GLY A 165 17.27 3.88 -7.00
N MET A 166 16.33 3.03 -6.59
CA MET A 166 15.21 3.40 -5.73
C MET A 166 15.20 2.64 -4.41
N GLN A 167 14.61 3.26 -3.40
CA GLN A 167 14.27 2.70 -2.11
C GLN A 167 12.75 2.65 -1.92
N LEU A 168 12.32 1.89 -0.92
CA LEU A 168 10.91 1.82 -0.52
C LEU A 168 10.47 3.15 0.09
N GLY A 169 9.35 3.68 -0.39
CA GLY A 169 8.80 4.97 0.02
C GLY A 169 7.85 4.90 1.21
N ALA A 170 7.40 6.08 1.67
CA ALA A 170 6.48 6.20 2.80
C ALA A 170 5.13 5.48 2.57
N GLY A 171 4.64 5.43 1.32
CA GLY A 171 3.41 4.73 0.99
C GLY A 171 3.49 3.23 1.27
N PHE A 172 4.63 2.62 0.98
CA PHE A 172 4.89 1.21 1.28
C PHE A 172 4.92 0.94 2.80
N ALA A 173 5.62 1.79 3.55
CA ALA A 173 5.68 1.69 5.00
C ALA A 173 4.30 1.82 5.66
N LEU A 174 3.46 2.73 5.16
CA LEU A 174 2.08 2.91 5.65
C LEU A 174 1.18 1.71 5.34
N LEU A 175 1.33 1.08 4.16
CA LEU A 175 0.60 -0.16 3.86
C LEU A 175 0.99 -1.31 4.78
N ILE A 176 2.27 -1.47 5.10
CA ILE A 176 2.72 -2.47 6.09
C ILE A 176 2.17 -2.14 7.48
N ALA A 177 2.24 -0.86 7.90
CA ALA A 177 1.71 -0.45 9.19
C ALA A 177 0.20 -0.75 9.30
N ALA A 178 -0.58 -0.45 8.24
CA ALA A 178 -2.00 -0.78 8.20
C ALA A 178 -2.26 -2.30 8.26
N PHE A 179 -1.45 -3.10 7.57
CA PHE A 179 -1.51 -4.56 7.66
C PHE A 179 -1.26 -5.06 9.09
N VAL A 180 -0.19 -4.57 9.74
CA VAL A 180 0.16 -4.96 11.12
C VAL A 180 -0.97 -4.58 12.08
N ILE A 181 -1.51 -3.36 11.96
CA ILE A 181 -2.64 -2.92 12.81
C ILE A 181 -3.87 -3.81 12.60
N SER A 182 -4.20 -4.13 11.34
CA SER A 182 -5.32 -5.00 11.00
C SER A 182 -5.14 -6.41 11.59
N PHE A 183 -3.91 -6.92 11.61
CA PHE A 183 -3.57 -8.20 12.23
C PHE A 183 -3.68 -8.13 13.76
N VAL A 184 -3.19 -7.06 14.40
CA VAL A 184 -3.32 -6.83 15.85
C VAL A 184 -4.79 -6.76 16.26
N ASN A 185 -5.63 -6.11 15.45
CA ASN A 185 -7.07 -5.98 15.69
C ASN A 185 -7.81 -7.31 15.83
N ILE A 186 -7.31 -8.37 15.17
CA ILE A 186 -7.85 -9.73 15.34
C ILE A 186 -7.73 -10.17 16.81
N PHE A 187 -6.58 -9.95 17.43
CA PHE A 187 -6.33 -10.32 18.83
C PHE A 187 -7.05 -9.41 19.82
N VAL A 188 -7.17 -8.11 19.51
CA VAL A 188 -7.90 -7.16 20.36
C VAL A 188 -9.36 -7.58 20.55
N MET A 189 -10.00 -8.14 19.51
CA MET A 189 -11.36 -8.66 19.61
C MET A 189 -11.50 -9.89 20.52
N PHE A 190 -10.42 -10.64 20.75
CA PHE A 190 -10.40 -11.79 21.65
C PHE A 190 -10.12 -11.41 23.11
N ILE A 191 -9.78 -10.16 23.42
CA ILE A 191 -9.58 -9.73 24.79
C ILE A 191 -10.94 -9.79 25.51
N PRO A 192 -11.11 -10.70 26.51
CA PRO A 192 -12.32 -10.71 27.32
C PRO A 192 -12.40 -9.39 28.11
N CYS A 193 -13.62 -8.88 28.27
CA CYS A 193 -13.85 -7.77 29.19
C CYS A 193 -13.62 -8.22 30.64
#